data_AF-A0A952I3G9-F1
#
_entry.id   AF-A0A952I3G9-F1
#
_cell.length_a   1.000
_cell.length_b   1.000
_cell.length_c   1.000
_cell.angle_alpha   90.00
_cell.angle_beta   90.00
_cell.angle_gamma   90.00
#
_symmetry.space_group_name_H-M   'P 1'
#
loop_
_entity.id
_entity.type
_entity.pdbx_description
1 polymer ?
#
loop_
_entity_poly.entity_id
_entity_poly.type
_entity_poly.pdbx_seq_one_letter_code
_entity_poly.pdbx_strand_id
1 'polypeptide(L)'
;MFDFYKSANISIQFYEENSLLRANWFPESEEMTEEVLKKELLYWANGIKQFLPTRLLVDSRQFIFTISPSMQIWMAENIYPFYTKNEVKKQAFLVSHDFIARISIMQGVQEVGSIITESQYFVLEKEAFSWLLKEVNHTS
;
A
#
# COMPACT_ATOMS: atom_id res chain seq x y z
N MET A 1 14.36 -12.46 -1.13
CA MET A 1 12.95 -12.24 -1.54
C MET A 1 12.15 -13.46 -1.15
N PHE A 2 11.01 -13.29 -0.49
CA PHE A 2 10.11 -14.36 -0.07
C PHE A 2 8.71 -14.12 -0.63
N ASP A 3 8.16 -15.08 -1.38
CA ASP A 3 6.75 -15.06 -1.79
C ASP A 3 5.87 -15.47 -0.61
N PHE A 4 5.11 -14.54 -0.07
CA PHE A 4 4.28 -14.78 1.11
C PHE A 4 2.88 -15.27 0.74
N TYR A 5 2.26 -14.64 -0.25
CA TYR A 5 0.90 -14.96 -0.66
C TYR A 5 0.70 -14.65 -2.14
N LYS A 6 -0.09 -15.46 -2.82
CA LYS A 6 -0.49 -15.23 -4.21
C LYS A 6 -1.89 -15.78 -4.47
N SER A 7 -2.70 -14.99 -5.14
CA SER A 7 -4.00 -15.37 -5.68
C SER A 7 -4.11 -14.94 -7.15
N ALA A 8 -5.30 -15.06 -7.73
CA ALA A 8 -5.60 -14.50 -9.04
C ALA A 8 -5.58 -12.96 -9.05
N ASN A 9 -5.76 -12.30 -7.88
CA ASN A 9 -5.97 -10.85 -7.81
C ASN A 9 -4.74 -10.08 -7.30
N ILE A 10 -3.90 -10.73 -6.50
CA ILE A 10 -2.76 -10.09 -5.84
C ILE A 10 -1.60 -11.07 -5.62
N SER A 11 -0.38 -10.56 -5.63
CA SER A 11 0.78 -11.21 -5.02
C SER A 11 1.41 -10.34 -3.94
N ILE A 12 1.83 -10.96 -2.84
CA ILE A 12 2.47 -10.31 -1.70
C ILE A 12 3.85 -10.93 -1.49
N GLN A 13 4.86 -10.08 -1.46
CA GLN A 13 6.27 -10.47 -1.43
C GLN A 13 7.03 -9.65 -0.40
N PHE A 14 7.92 -10.31 0.35
CA PHE A 14 8.80 -9.65 1.31
C PHE A 14 10.25 -9.60 0.81
N TYR A 15 10.84 -8.42 0.88
CA TYR A 15 12.21 -8.10 0.51
C TYR A 15 12.97 -7.69 1.79
N GLU A 16 13.57 -8.70 2.44
CA GLU A 16 14.23 -8.55 3.74
C GLU A 16 15.34 -7.48 3.73
N GLU A 17 16.19 -7.47 2.70
CA GLU A 17 17.29 -6.51 2.53
C GLU A 17 16.84 -5.04 2.60
N ASN A 18 15.58 -4.77 2.26
CA ASN A 18 15.02 -3.43 2.25
C ASN A 18 13.96 -3.21 3.34
N SER A 19 13.66 -4.23 4.16
CA SER A 19 12.52 -4.24 5.09
C SER A 19 11.23 -3.81 4.37
N LEU A 20 11.02 -4.36 3.18
CA LEU A 20 9.96 -3.93 2.26
C LEU A 20 8.97 -5.07 2.03
N LEU A 21 7.69 -4.79 2.24
CA LEU A 21 6.60 -5.66 1.79
C LEU A 21 5.96 -5.05 0.54
N ARG A 22 5.87 -5.83 -0.53
CA ARG A 22 5.28 -5.44 -1.81
C ARG A 22 3.96 -6.17 -2.01
N ALA A 23 2.91 -5.42 -2.33
CA ALA A 23 1.68 -5.92 -2.92
C ALA A 23 1.67 -5.57 -4.40
N ASN A 24 1.31 -6.51 -5.27
CA ASN A 24 1.10 -6.28 -6.69
C ASN A 24 -0.30 -6.76 -7.08
N TRP A 25 -1.17 -5.83 -7.43
CA TRP A 25 -2.55 -6.10 -7.85
C TRP A 25 -2.62 -6.39 -9.34
N PHE A 26 -3.50 -7.30 -9.72
CA PHE A 26 -3.71 -7.74 -11.10
C PHE A 26 -5.05 -7.27 -11.67
N PRO A 27 -5.22 -7.23 -13.01
CA PRO A 27 -6.46 -6.81 -13.67
C PRO A 27 -7.70 -7.62 -13.25
N GLU A 28 -7.51 -8.89 -12.90
CA GLU A 28 -8.55 -9.80 -12.41
C GLU A 28 -9.26 -9.28 -11.14
N SER A 29 -8.67 -8.26 -10.49
CA SER A 29 -9.32 -7.49 -9.41
C SER A 29 -10.67 -6.86 -9.79
N GLU A 30 -10.94 -6.63 -11.07
CA GLU A 30 -12.22 -6.08 -11.57
C GLU A 30 -13.42 -6.94 -11.16
N GLU A 31 -13.25 -8.27 -11.15
CA GLU A 31 -14.32 -9.24 -10.87
C GLU A 31 -14.44 -9.58 -9.37
N MET A 32 -13.64 -8.92 -8.51
CA MET A 32 -13.71 -9.17 -7.07
C MET A 32 -15.00 -8.67 -6.45
N THR A 33 -15.46 -9.36 -5.41
CA THR A 33 -16.45 -8.83 -4.48
C THR A 33 -15.76 -8.12 -3.30
N GLU A 34 -16.50 -7.36 -2.50
CA GLU A 34 -15.95 -6.76 -1.27
C GLU A 34 -15.41 -7.82 -0.30
N GLU A 35 -16.04 -9.00 -0.23
CA GLU A 35 -15.57 -10.11 0.62
C GLU A 35 -14.22 -10.65 0.17
N VAL A 36 -14.01 -10.76 -1.16
CA VAL A 36 -12.72 -11.15 -1.71
C VAL A 36 -11.68 -10.08 -1.39
N LEU A 37 -11.98 -8.80 -1.63
CA LEU A 37 -11.07 -7.70 -1.31
C LEU A 37 -10.68 -7.68 0.18
N LYS A 38 -11.64 -7.85 1.10
CA LYS A 38 -11.37 -7.95 2.54
C LYS A 38 -10.43 -9.09 2.85
N LYS A 39 -10.64 -10.27 2.26
CA LYS A 39 -9.77 -11.43 2.43
C LYS A 39 -8.34 -11.14 1.96
N GLU A 40 -8.18 -10.54 0.78
CA GLU A 40 -6.86 -10.18 0.24
C GLU A 40 -6.13 -9.16 1.13
N LEU A 41 -6.85 -8.15 1.63
CA LEU A 41 -6.30 -7.16 2.54
C LEU A 41 -5.95 -7.74 3.91
N LEU A 42 -6.64 -8.78 4.38
CA LEU A 42 -6.26 -9.48 5.60
C LEU A 42 -4.95 -10.28 5.41
N TYR A 43 -4.69 -10.86 4.24
CA TYR A 43 -3.37 -11.43 3.95
C TYR A 43 -2.29 -10.35 3.93
N TRP A 44 -2.57 -9.18 3.36
CA TRP A 44 -1.67 -8.03 3.44
C TRP A 44 -1.35 -7.61 4.88
N ALA A 45 -2.36 -7.43 5.73
CA ALA A 45 -2.18 -7.11 7.14
C ALA A 45 -1.38 -8.19 7.90
N ASN A 46 -1.62 -9.47 7.58
CA ASN A 46 -0.86 -10.58 8.14
C ASN A 46 0.62 -10.55 7.72
N GLY A 47 0.91 -10.19 6.47
CA GLY A 47 2.29 -9.99 5.99
C GLY A 47 2.99 -8.88 6.78
N ILE A 48 2.32 -7.76 7.04
CA ILE A 48 2.86 -6.66 7.87
C ILE A 48 3.16 -7.16 9.28
N LYS A 49 2.22 -7.88 9.90
CA LYS A 49 2.40 -8.43 11.25
C LYS A 49 3.53 -9.46 11.32
N GLN A 50 3.68 -10.29 10.29
CA GLN A 50 4.64 -11.39 10.29
C GLN A 50 6.08 -10.91 10.04
N PHE A 51 6.26 -9.98 9.10
CA PHE A 51 7.59 -9.57 8.65
C PHE A 51 8.05 -8.23 9.25
N LEU A 52 7.17 -7.50 9.93
CA LEU A 52 7.44 -6.18 10.52
C LEU A 52 8.17 -5.24 9.53
N PRO A 53 7.63 -5.06 8.31
CA PRO A 53 8.28 -4.21 7.31
C PRO A 53 8.21 -2.74 7.75
N THR A 54 9.29 -2.01 7.55
CA THR A 54 9.30 -0.55 7.76
C THR A 54 8.82 0.21 6.53
N ARG A 55 8.73 -0.46 5.37
CA ARG A 55 8.38 0.11 4.07
C ARG A 55 7.35 -0.75 3.36
N LEU A 56 6.39 -0.11 2.71
CA LEU A 56 5.35 -0.77 1.91
C LEU A 56 5.36 -0.24 0.48
N LEU A 57 5.23 -1.14 -0.49
CA LEU A 57 5.01 -0.80 -1.90
C LEU A 57 3.73 -1.47 -2.38
N VAL A 58 2.78 -0.68 -2.85
CA VAL A 58 1.53 -1.19 -3.43
C VAL A 58 1.50 -0.83 -4.91
N ASP A 59 1.61 -1.83 -5.77
CA ASP A 59 1.42 -1.66 -7.20
C ASP A 59 -0.07 -1.82 -7.53
N SER A 60 -0.75 -0.70 -7.73
CA SER A 60 -2.18 -0.63 -8.03
C SER A 60 -2.46 -0.12 -9.44
N ARG A 61 -1.46 -0.14 -10.33
CA ARG A 61 -1.62 0.30 -11.74
C ARG A 61 -2.66 -0.51 -12.51
N GLN A 62 -2.86 -1.77 -12.11
CA GLN A 62 -3.83 -2.70 -12.68
C GLN A 62 -5.00 -3.00 -11.73
N PHE A 63 -5.13 -2.26 -10.63
CA PHE A 63 -6.24 -2.43 -9.70
C PHE A 63 -7.48 -1.67 -10.22
N ILE A 64 -8.57 -2.41 -10.49
CA ILE A 64 -9.76 -1.87 -11.17
C ILE A 64 -10.97 -1.78 -10.23
N PHE A 65 -10.92 -2.41 -9.05
CA PHE A 65 -12.03 -2.44 -8.11
C PHE A 65 -12.35 -1.04 -7.52
N THR A 66 -13.63 -0.67 -7.51
CA THR A 66 -14.10 0.60 -6.92
C THR A 66 -14.28 0.47 -5.41
N ILE A 67 -13.42 1.13 -4.63
CA ILE A 67 -13.49 1.10 -3.16
C ILE A 67 -14.65 1.98 -2.66
N SER A 68 -15.68 1.33 -2.12
CA SER A 68 -16.85 2.00 -1.52
C SER A 68 -16.50 2.72 -0.20
N PRO A 69 -17.30 3.72 0.24
CA PRO A 69 -17.09 4.39 1.53
C PRO A 69 -17.11 3.41 2.73
N SER A 70 -17.99 2.40 2.72
CA SER A 70 -18.02 1.35 3.74
C SER A 70 -16.72 0.54 3.78
N MET A 71 -16.15 0.28 2.60
CA MET A 71 -14.86 -0.41 2.50
C MET A 71 -13.72 0.45 3.05
N GLN A 72 -13.73 1.76 2.83
CA GLN A 72 -12.74 2.69 3.40
C GLN A 72 -12.76 2.69 4.92
N ILE A 73 -13.96 2.75 5.52
CA ILE A 73 -14.14 2.67 6.99
C ILE A 73 -13.59 1.35 7.49
N TRP A 74 -13.94 0.24 6.83
CA TRP A 74 -13.44 -1.08 7.21
C TRP A 74 -11.91 -1.17 7.16
N MET A 75 -11.26 -0.60 6.14
CA MET A 75 -9.79 -0.56 6.05
C MET A 75 -9.17 0.27 7.18
N ALA A 76 -9.77 1.42 7.53
CA ALA A 76 -9.31 2.25 8.63
C ALA A 76 -9.38 1.52 9.98
N GLU A 77 -10.38 0.68 10.19
CA GLU A 77 -10.58 -0.08 11.43
C GLU A 77 -9.78 -1.39 11.48
N ASN A 78 -9.56 -2.05 10.34
CA ASN A 78 -9.05 -3.42 10.30
C ASN A 78 -7.66 -3.55 9.67
N ILE A 79 -7.22 -2.59 8.86
CA ILE A 79 -5.95 -2.67 8.11
C ILE A 79 -4.94 -1.66 8.62
N TYR A 80 -5.29 -0.37 8.67
CA TYR A 80 -4.36 0.69 9.08
C TYR A 80 -3.84 0.58 10.53
N PRO A 81 -4.54 -0.03 11.51
CA PRO A 81 -3.94 -0.24 12.83
C PRO A 81 -2.69 -1.12 12.79
N PHE A 82 -2.52 -1.97 11.78
CA PHE A 82 -1.28 -2.75 11.59
C PHE A 82 -0.10 -1.88 11.16
N TYR A 83 -0.33 -0.69 10.60
CA TYR A 83 0.73 0.18 10.11
C TYR A 83 1.39 0.88 11.29
N THR A 84 0.55 1.49 12.15
CA THR A 84 0.98 2.16 13.36
C THR A 84 1.60 1.17 14.37
N LYS A 85 1.00 0.00 14.56
CA LYS A 85 1.50 -1.00 15.53
C LYS A 85 2.82 -1.65 15.13
N ASN A 86 3.12 -1.72 13.83
CA ASN A 86 4.33 -2.36 13.31
C ASN A 86 5.32 -1.34 12.74
N GLU A 87 5.21 -0.06 13.15
CA GLU A 87 6.16 1.01 12.85
C GLU A 87 6.46 1.22 11.35
N VAL A 88 5.43 1.06 10.51
CA VAL A 88 5.54 1.33 9.08
C VAL A 88 5.81 2.82 8.86
N LYS A 89 6.98 3.14 8.27
CA LYS A 89 7.44 4.52 8.08
C LYS A 89 6.95 5.12 6.77
N LYS A 90 7.01 4.34 5.69
CA LYS A 90 6.70 4.82 4.34
C LYS A 90 5.86 3.83 3.56
N GLN A 91 4.90 4.35 2.80
CA GLN A 91 4.11 3.61 1.83
C GLN A 91 4.15 4.31 0.47
N ALA A 92 4.52 3.58 -0.57
CA ALA A 92 4.44 4.07 -1.94
C ALA A 92 3.34 3.34 -2.70
N PHE A 93 2.58 4.08 -3.50
CA PHE A 93 1.62 3.53 -4.44
C PHE A 93 2.11 3.73 -5.87
N LEU A 94 2.20 2.66 -6.66
CA LEU A 94 2.35 2.76 -8.10
C LEU A 94 0.96 2.86 -8.73
N VAL A 95 0.75 3.95 -9.47
CA VAL A 95 -0.54 4.31 -10.06
C VAL A 95 -0.38 4.65 -11.54
N SER A 96 -1.48 4.61 -12.29
CA SER A 96 -1.46 5.02 -13.70
C SER A 96 -1.22 6.53 -13.83
N HIS A 97 -0.75 6.97 -15.00
CA HIS A 97 -0.58 8.40 -15.31
C HIS A 97 -1.89 9.17 -15.16
N ASP A 98 -3.01 8.58 -15.57
CA ASP A 98 -4.32 9.22 -15.46
C ASP A 98 -4.75 9.42 -14.00
N PHE A 99 -4.38 8.48 -13.12
CA PHE A 99 -4.69 8.56 -11.71
C PHE A 99 -3.83 9.61 -10.99
N ILE A 100 -2.52 9.65 -11.25
CA ILE A 100 -1.64 10.63 -10.57
C ILE A 100 -2.02 12.06 -10.92
N ALA A 101 -2.43 12.33 -12.17
CA ALA A 101 -2.92 13.64 -12.59
C ALA A 101 -4.15 14.09 -11.79
N ARG A 102 -5.06 13.16 -11.46
CA ARG A 102 -6.24 13.43 -10.61
C ARG A 102 -5.84 13.70 -9.16
N ILE A 103 -4.89 12.94 -8.61
CA ILE A 103 -4.38 13.15 -7.25
C ILE A 103 -3.72 14.51 -7.10
N SER A 104 -2.88 14.92 -8.05
CA SER A 104 -2.21 16.24 -8.03
C SER A 104 -3.20 17.40 -8.01
N ILE A 105 -4.40 17.23 -8.59
CA ILE A 105 -5.49 18.21 -8.53
C ILE A 105 -6.15 18.21 -7.14
N MET A 106 -6.27 17.05 -6.50
CA MET A 106 -6.92 16.89 -5.20
C MET A 106 -6.05 17.29 -3.99
N GLN A 107 -4.72 17.27 -4.11
CA GLN A 107 -3.77 17.61 -3.04
C GLN A 107 -3.74 19.10 -2.61
N GLY A 108 -4.83 19.84 -2.82
CA GLY A 108 -5.07 21.17 -2.27
C GLY A 108 -5.79 21.20 -0.91
N VAL A 109 -6.08 20.04 -0.30
CA VAL A 109 -6.79 19.95 0.99
C VAL A 109 -5.98 19.09 1.96
N GLN A 110 -5.35 19.75 2.94
CA GLN A 110 -4.47 19.15 3.94
C GLN A 110 -5.22 18.32 5.00
N GLU A 111 -4.62 17.16 5.28
CA GLU A 111 -4.42 16.47 6.57
C GLU A 111 -5.50 16.61 7.67
N VAL A 112 -6.17 15.48 7.95
CA VAL A 112 -6.80 15.23 9.25
C VAL A 112 -6.37 13.84 9.75
N GLY A 113 -5.70 13.82 10.89
CA GLY A 113 -5.49 12.61 11.70
C GLY A 113 -4.09 12.02 11.64
N SER A 114 -3.59 11.61 12.80
CA SER A 114 -2.22 11.17 13.11
C SER A 114 -1.79 9.86 12.42
N ILE A 115 -1.75 9.83 11.09
CA ILE A 115 -1.13 8.76 10.33
C ILE A 115 0.37 9.07 10.24
N ILE A 116 1.19 8.34 10.99
CA ILE A 116 2.66 8.50 11.03
C ILE A 116 3.32 7.98 9.74
N THR A 117 2.62 7.12 8.99
CA THR A 117 3.12 6.56 7.73
C THR A 117 3.05 7.59 6.61
N GLU A 118 4.21 8.07 6.17
CA GLU A 118 4.32 8.94 5.01
C GLU A 118 3.88 8.16 3.76
N SER A 119 2.93 8.71 2.99
CA SER A 119 2.39 8.04 1.81
C SER A 119 2.59 8.90 0.56
N GLN A 120 3.11 8.29 -0.52
CA GLN A 120 3.35 8.97 -1.80
C GLN A 120 2.92 8.12 -2.98
N TYR A 121 2.60 8.80 -4.10
CA TYR A 121 2.14 8.18 -5.34
C TYR A 121 3.16 8.38 -6.44
N PHE A 122 3.41 7.33 -7.22
CA PHE A 122 4.40 7.33 -8.28
C PHE A 122 3.87 6.62 -9.52
N VAL A 123 4.37 7.04 -10.68
CA VAL A 123 4.14 6.33 -11.93
C VAL A 123 5.26 5.33 -12.19
N LEU A 124 6.50 5.73 -11.91
CA LEU A 124 7.69 4.93 -12.18
C LEU A 124 8.13 4.19 -10.92
N GLU A 125 8.27 2.86 -11.06
CA GLU A 125 8.73 1.99 -9.98
C GLU A 125 10.09 2.43 -9.42
N LYS A 126 11.02 2.84 -10.28
CA LYS A 126 12.33 3.34 -9.87
C LYS A 126 12.24 4.55 -8.93
N GLU A 127 11.29 5.46 -9.16
CA GLU A 127 11.11 6.66 -8.33
C GLU A 127 10.52 6.29 -6.97
N ALA A 128 9.51 5.42 -6.95
CA ALA A 128 8.92 4.89 -5.73
C ALA A 128 9.98 4.20 -4.86
N PHE A 129 10.77 3.30 -5.44
CA PHE A 129 11.86 2.64 -4.74
C PHE A 129 12.90 3.64 -4.23
N SER A 130 13.32 4.59 -5.07
CA SER A 130 14.28 5.62 -4.65
C SER A 130 13.77 6.43 -3.45
N TRP A 131 12.48 6.74 -3.40
CA TRP A 131 11.88 7.48 -2.28
C TRP A 131 11.68 6.62 -1.03
N LEU A 132 11.26 5.36 -1.19
CA LEU A 132 11.11 4.39 -0.09
C LEU A 132 12.44 4.15 0.62
N LEU A 133 13.52 3.99 -0.16
CA LEU A 133 14.84 3.64 0.36
C LEU A 133 15.61 4.82 0.94
N LYS A 134 15.25 6.08 0.59
CA LYS A 134 15.81 7.26 1.26
C LYS A 134 15.53 7.19 2.77
N GLU A 135 16.58 7.29 3.57
CA GLU A 135 16.45 7.36 5.02
C GLU A 135 15.57 8.55 5.41
N VAL A 136 14.71 8.33 6.41
CA VAL A 136 14.05 9.43 7.09
C VAL A 136 15.14 10.06 7.96
N ASN A 137 15.76 11.12 7.47
CA ASN A 137 16.71 11.89 8.25
C ASN A 137 15.94 12.47 9.45
N HIS A 138 16.00 11.80 10.60
CA HIS A 138 15.77 12.46 11.87
C HIS A 138 16.98 13.37 12.10
N THR A 139 16.84 14.65 11.79
CA THR A 139 17.71 15.66 12.41
C THR A 139 17.56 15.53 13.91
N SER A 140 18.65 15.08 14.55
CA SER A 140 18.87 15.00 15.98
C SER A 140 18.59 16.30 16.72
#